data_AF-A0A2E0M4A0-F1
#
_entry.id   AF-A0A2E0M4A0-F1
#
_cell.length_a   1.000
_cell.length_b   1.000
_cell.length_c   1.000
_cell.angle_alpha   90.00
_cell.angle_beta   90.00
_cell.angle_gamma   90.00
#
_symmetry.space_group_name_H-M   'P 1'
#
loop_
_entity.id
_entity.type
_entity.pdbx_description
1 polymer ?
#
loop_
_entity_poly.entity_id
_entity_poly.type
_entity_poly.pdbx_seq_one_letter_code
_entity_poly.pdbx_strand_id
1 'polypeptide(L)'
;MIITKEDYMRFNEFKKGQVVRWKDEIGEVNFIDKMYITLTLHRWQKDPEIAKHSCYPYNEVNLLVNNKYWDELELQSNTEEEVITPSSYKSQEGRYEDVQ
;
A
#
# COMPACT_ATOMS: atom_id res chain seq x y z
N MET A 1 10.44 -8.54 25.06
CA MET A 1 10.82 -8.70 23.64
C MET A 1 11.78 -7.58 23.32
N ILE A 2 13.03 -7.88 22.95
CA ILE A 2 14.07 -6.88 22.68
C ILE A 2 14.14 -6.74 21.16
N ILE A 3 13.87 -5.54 20.64
CA ILE A 3 14.03 -5.22 19.22
C ILE A 3 15.54 -5.11 18.94
N THR A 4 16.06 -5.83 17.95
CA THR A 4 17.48 -5.78 17.60
C THR A 4 17.77 -4.60 16.67
N LYS A 5 19.05 -4.26 16.51
CA LYS A 5 19.46 -3.19 15.57
C LYS A 5 19.19 -3.58 14.12
N GLU A 6 19.23 -4.88 13.81
CA GLU A 6 18.94 -5.43 12.49
C GLU A 6 17.45 -5.28 12.13
N ASP A 7 16.54 -5.56 13.09
CA ASP A 7 15.11 -5.30 12.92
C ASP A 7 14.84 -3.83 12.53
N TYR A 8 15.54 -2.90 13.18
CA TYR A 8 15.44 -1.47 12.87
C TYR A 8 15.97 -1.08 11.48
N MET A 9 16.95 -1.81 10.94
CA MET A 9 17.48 -1.53 9.61
C MET A 9 16.50 -1.97 8.52
N ARG A 10 15.87 -3.15 8.65
CA ARG A 10 14.85 -3.62 7.69
C ARG A 10 13.55 -2.81 7.74
N PHE A 11 13.18 -2.25 8.90
CA PHE A 11 12.02 -1.36 9.01
C PHE A 11 12.02 -0.25 7.94
N ASN A 12 13.19 0.33 7.65
CA ASN A 12 13.32 1.44 6.72
C ASN A 12 13.27 1.00 5.24
N GLU A 13 13.31 -0.30 4.96
CA GLU A 13 13.24 -0.85 3.60
C GLU A 13 11.79 -0.95 3.09
N PHE A 14 10.82 -1.10 4.01
CA PHE A 14 9.42 -1.24 3.65
C PHE A 14 8.75 0.12 3.45
N LYS A 15 7.99 0.24 2.36
CA LYS A 15 7.10 1.39 2.11
C LYS A 15 5.66 0.93 1.95
N LYS A 16 4.72 1.72 2.45
CA LYS A 16 3.30 1.46 2.22
C LYS A 16 3.02 1.49 0.71
N GLY A 17 2.22 0.55 0.22
CA GLY A 17 1.96 0.38 -1.21
C GLY A 17 2.95 -0.53 -1.94
N GLN A 18 4.02 -0.97 -1.27
CA GLN A 18 5.00 -1.84 -1.89
C GLN A 18 4.48 -3.28 -1.96
N VAL A 19 4.71 -3.94 -3.08
CA VAL A 19 4.44 -5.37 -3.23
C VAL A 19 5.58 -6.16 -2.60
N VAL A 20 5.25 -7.07 -1.71
CA VAL A 20 6.20 -7.96 -1.06
C VAL A 20 5.68 -9.38 -1.12
N ARG A 21 6.61 -10.32 -1.20
CA ARG A 21 6.33 -11.74 -1.14
C ARG A 21 6.74 -12.27 0.22
N TRP A 22 5.85 -13.06 0.82
CA TRP A 22 6.12 -13.80 2.04
C TRP A 22 5.75 -15.26 1.79
N LYS A 23 6.76 -16.13 1.71
CA LYS A 23 6.59 -17.54 1.34
C LYS A 23 5.86 -17.67 -0.01
N ASP A 24 4.68 -18.27 -0.02
CA ASP A 24 3.87 -18.47 -1.22
C ASP A 24 2.83 -17.37 -1.44
N GLU A 25 2.75 -16.39 -0.53
CA GLU A 25 1.80 -15.29 -0.58
C GLU A 25 2.44 -14.02 -1.13
N ILE A 26 1.70 -13.28 -1.96
CA ILE A 26 2.10 -11.97 -2.49
C ILE A 26 1.07 -10.95 -2.02
N GLY A 27 1.54 -9.87 -1.41
CA GLY A 27 0.65 -8.84 -0.87
C GLY A 27 1.26 -7.45 -0.91
N GLU A 28 0.40 -6.45 -0.75
CA GLU A 28 0.80 -5.05 -0.68
C GLU A 28 0.96 -4.62 0.79
N VAL A 29 2.04 -3.93 1.12
CA VAL A 29 2.25 -3.39 2.47
C VAL A 29 1.19 -2.33 2.78
N ASN A 30 0.32 -2.61 3.74
CA ASN A 30 -0.80 -1.75 4.14
C ASN A 30 -0.48 -0.89 5.37
N PHE A 31 0.22 -1.49 6.35
CA PHE A 31 0.62 -0.85 7.59
C PHE A 31 2.02 -1.30 8.01
N ILE A 32 2.77 -0.39 8.61
CA ILE A 32 4.15 -0.62 9.04
C ILE A 32 4.29 -0.07 10.46
N ASP A 33 4.74 -0.92 11.38
CA ASP A 33 5.14 -0.55 12.74
C ASP A 33 6.46 -1.25 13.07
N LYS A 34 7.11 -0.85 14.18
CA LYS A 34 8.40 -1.39 14.63
C LYS A 34 8.32 -2.87 15.02
N MET A 35 7.13 -3.36 15.36
CA MET A 35 6.91 -4.72 15.85
C MET A 35 6.35 -5.67 14.78
N TYR A 36 5.64 -5.14 13.79
CA TYR A 36 5.01 -5.92 12.73
C TYR A 36 4.65 -5.03 11.54
N ILE A 37 4.44 -5.68 10.40
CA ILE A 37 3.81 -5.06 9.23
C ILE A 37 2.54 -5.84 8.89
N THR A 38 1.62 -5.22 8.17
CA THR A 38 0.48 -5.92 7.58
C THR A 38 0.53 -5.86 6.06
N LEU A 39 0.26 -6.99 5.44
CA LEU A 39 0.19 -7.16 3.99
C LEU A 39 -1.25 -7.40 3.59
N THR A 40 -1.78 -6.61 2.67
CA THR A 40 -3.09 -6.88 2.05
C THR A 40 -2.88 -7.88 0.92
N LEU A 41 -3.40 -9.10 1.09
CA LEU A 41 -3.33 -10.17 0.09
C LEU A 41 -4.44 -10.03 -0.96
N HIS A 42 -5.65 -9.71 -0.49
CA HIS A 42 -6.83 -9.57 -1.33
C HIS A 42 -7.71 -8.44 -0.84
N ARG A 43 -8.35 -7.75 -1.79
CA ARG A 43 -9.34 -6.70 -1.55
C ARG A 43 -10.49 -6.86 -2.53
N TRP A 44 -11.73 -6.82 -2.05
CA TRP A 44 -12.94 -6.87 -2.90
C TRP A 44 -14.03 -5.93 -2.39
N GLN A 45 -14.89 -5.49 -3.29
CA GLN A 45 -16.03 -4.64 -2.93
C GLN A 45 -17.04 -5.43 -2.10
N LYS A 46 -17.60 -4.79 -1.06
CA LYS A 46 -18.75 -5.32 -0.35
C LYS A 46 -19.99 -5.25 -1.23
N ASP A 47 -21.00 -6.03 -0.85
CA ASP A 47 -22.34 -5.81 -1.39
C ASP A 47 -22.79 -4.36 -1.12
N PRO A 48 -23.44 -3.67 -2.08
CA PRO A 48 -23.87 -2.29 -1.93
C PRO A 48 -24.68 -2.01 -0.66
N GLU A 49 -25.55 -2.94 -0.24
CA GLU A 49 -26.37 -2.76 0.95
C GLU A 49 -25.54 -2.82 2.24
N ILE A 50 -24.51 -3.66 2.27
CA ILE A 50 -23.58 -3.74 3.40
C ILE A 50 -22.63 -2.52 3.40
N ALA A 51 -22.15 -2.12 2.22
CA ALA A 51 -21.25 -0.98 2.07
C ALA A 51 -21.87 0.32 2.59
N LYS A 52 -23.17 0.52 2.37
CA LYS A 52 -23.94 1.69 2.84
C LYS A 52 -23.88 1.91 4.35
N HIS A 53 -23.76 0.82 5.12
CA HIS A 53 -23.72 0.86 6.58
C HIS A 53 -22.33 0.53 7.16
N SER A 54 -21.31 0.49 6.31
CA SER A 54 -19.94 0.20 6.72
C SER A 54 -19.06 1.44 6.61
N CYS A 55 -18.05 1.54 7.47
CA CYS A 55 -17.06 2.63 7.42
C CYS A 55 -16.22 2.59 6.12
N TYR A 56 -16.01 1.38 5.57
CA TYR A 56 -15.26 1.18 4.33
C TYR A 56 -16.08 0.34 3.34
N PRO A 57 -16.09 0.68 2.03
CA PRO A 57 -16.89 -0.02 1.04
C PRO A 57 -16.31 -1.37 0.59
N TYR A 58 -15.10 -1.71 1.04
CA TYR A 58 -14.39 -2.93 0.67
C TYR A 58 -14.12 -3.83 1.87
N ASN A 59 -13.92 -5.12 1.57
CA ASN A 59 -13.31 -6.09 2.45
C ASN A 59 -11.86 -6.27 2.06
N GLU A 60 -11.01 -6.58 3.03
CA GLU A 60 -9.60 -6.88 2.79
C GLU A 60 -9.12 -8.02 3.69
N VAL A 61 -8.24 -8.86 3.15
CA VAL A 61 -7.52 -9.89 3.90
C VAL A 61 -6.14 -9.36 4.20
N ASN A 62 -5.89 -9.10 5.48
CA ASN A 62 -4.60 -8.63 5.97
C ASN A 62 -3.85 -9.78 6.66
N LEU A 63 -2.61 -9.98 6.24
CA LEU A 63 -1.65 -10.87 6.86
C LEU A 63 -0.69 -10.06 7.72
N LEU A 64 -0.59 -10.38 9.01
CA LEU A 64 0.36 -9.76 9.92
C LEU A 64 1.69 -10.52 9.91
N VAL A 65 2.78 -9.82 9.61
CA VAL A 65 4.14 -10.38 9.65
C VAL A 65 4.91 -9.71 10.78
N ASN A 66 5.25 -10.50 11.80
CA ASN A 66 6.04 -10.06 12.93
C ASN A 66 7.48 -9.72 12.50
N ASN A 67 8.10 -8.75 13.18
CA ASN A 67 9.46 -8.29 12.85
C ASN A 67 10.51 -9.42 12.80
N LYS A 68 10.34 -10.47 13.61
CA LYS A 68 11.21 -11.66 13.59
C LYS A 68 11.27 -12.39 12.24
N TYR A 69 10.29 -12.18 11.38
CA TYR A 69 10.20 -12.83 10.06
C TYR A 69 10.46 -11.86 8.92
N TRP A 70 10.93 -10.63 9.21
CA TRP A 70 11.20 -9.67 8.15
C TRP A 70 12.34 -10.09 7.25
N ASP A 71 13.27 -10.92 7.71
CA ASP A 71 14.35 -11.48 6.89
C ASP A 71 13.83 -12.40 5.77
N GLU A 72 12.66 -13.00 5.96
CA GLU A 72 11.99 -13.86 4.97
C GLU A 72 11.15 -13.08 3.94
N LEU A 73 11.03 -11.75 4.11
CA LEU A 73 10.29 -10.92 3.16
C LEU A 73 11.14 -10.59 1.94
N GLU A 74 10.61 -10.91 0.78
CA GLU A 74 11.19 -10.60 -0.52
C GLU A 74 10.48 -9.36 -1.08
N LEU A 75 11.20 -8.25 -1.18
CA LEU A 75 10.69 -7.03 -1.83
C LEU A 75 10.58 -7.30 -3.33
N GLN A 76 9.37 -7.21 -3.88
CA GLN A 76 9.18 -7.25 -5.33
C GLN A 76 9.46 -5.83 -5.85
N SER A 77 10.54 -5.65 -6.60
CA SER A 77 10.81 -4.38 -7.27
C SER A 77 9.84 -4.23 -8.44
N ASN A 78 8.66 -3.67 -8.19
CA ASN A 78 7.87 -3.08 -9.27
C ASN A 78 8.60 -1.80 -9.69
N THR A 79 9.48 -1.95 -10.67
CA THR A 79 9.91 -0.85 -11.52
C THR A 79 8.66 -0.39 -12.25
N GLU A 80 8.08 0.72 -11.82
CA GLU A 80 7.23 1.66 -12.57
C GLU A 80 6.55 2.59 -11.55
N GLU A 81 7.36 3.40 -10.87
CA GLU A 81 6.84 4.70 -10.46
C GLU A 81 6.64 5.50 -11.75
N GLU A 82 5.41 5.57 -12.26
CA GLU A 82 5.05 6.62 -13.19
C GLU A 82 5.28 7.96 -12.48
N VAL A 83 6.43 8.56 -12.76
CA VAL A 83 6.73 9.92 -12.33
C VAL A 83 5.71 10.83 -13.02
N ILE A 84 4.66 11.20 -12.29
CA ILE A 84 3.74 12.27 -12.70
C ILE A 84 4.58 13.55 -12.74
N THR A 85 5.17 13.82 -13.90
CA THR A 85 5.93 15.04 -14.15
C THR A 85 4.96 16.22 -14.17
N PRO A 86 5.38 17.42 -13.71
CA PRO A 86 4.56 18.63 -13.76
C PRO A 86 4.05 18.99 -15.17
N SER A 87 4.68 18.45 -16.22
CA SER A 87 4.24 18.58 -17.62
C SER A 87 2.95 17.82 -17.95
N SER A 88 2.44 16.96 -17.07
CA SER A 88 1.15 16.27 -17.25
C SER A 88 -0.06 17.16 -16.93
N TYR A 89 0.15 18.30 -16.24
CA TYR A 89 -0.88 19.31 -16.02
C TYR A 89 -1.16 20.06 -17.32
N LYS A 90 -2.13 19.58 -18.10
CA LYS A 90 -2.76 20.41 -19.15
C LYS A 90 -3.69 21.39 -18.44
N SER A 91 -3.20 22.59 -18.16
CA SER A 91 -4.02 23.71 -17.70
C SER A 91 -5.25 23.87 -18.59
N GLN A 92 -6.41 24.08 -17.96
CA GLN A 92 -7.70 24.27 -18.60
C GLN A 92 -7.71 25.51 -19.50
N GLU A 93 -7.30 25.38 -20.76
CA GLU A 93 -7.61 26.35 -21.80
C GLU A 93 -9.09 26.18 -22.18
N GLY A 94 -9.95 27.08 -21.71
CA GLY A 94 -11.36 27.12 -22.15
C GLY A 94 -12.40 27.49 -21.11
N ARG A 95 -12.07 28.25 -20.06
CA ARG A 95 -13.07 28.69 -19.06
C ARG A 95 -13.62 30.12 -19.23
N TYR A 96 -13.15 30.87 -20.22
CA TYR A 96 -13.74 32.17 -20.57
C TYR A 96 -13.94 32.23 -22.08
N GLU A 97 -15.06 31.72 -22.56
CA GLU A 97 -15.69 32.35 -23.73
C GLU A 97 -16.62 33.41 -23.16
N ASP A 98 -16.30 34.67 -23.43
CA ASP A 98 -17.12 35.80 -23.05
C ASP A 98 -18.54 35.63 -23.63
N VAL A 99 -19.53 35.64 -22.73
CA VAL A 99 -20.95 35.68 -23.10
C VAL A 99 -21.20 37.03 -23.79
N GLN A 100 -21.46 37.01 -25.10
CA GLN A 100 -21.96 38.18 -25.84
C GLN A 100 -23.43 38.44 -25.53
#